data_AF-A0A970BKH1-F1
#
_entry.id   AF-A0A970BKH1-F1
#
_cell.length_a   1.000
_cell.length_b   1.000
_cell.length_c   1.000
_cell.angle_alpha   90.00
_cell.angle_beta   90.00
_cell.angle_gamma   90.00
#
_symmetry.space_group_name_H-M   'P 1'
#
loop_
_entity.id
_entity.type
_entity.pdbx_description
1 polymer ?
#
loop_
_entity_poly.entity_id
_entity_poly.type
_entity_poly.pdbx_seq_one_letter_code
_entity_poly.pdbx_strand_id
1 'polypeptide(L)'
;MVNGKMVMMKSFNLSKEYSGHKLVKVFLVLSLLLNGFVSAAQARTDEPPEEYRGEPVLLSEGSVGNVGIQEESFGIAWADPNGEHSTYAWPFTFVQMGHAIQSYQNYSSGTSSAYFHHGIDMIAPNGTEVYTRSGGQVVNIENYQSGNDLYWEVAILDAEGYVWQYHHIDRNSIPQIIHTRFAEWKANPATGGYVPPNTHIGDIVYWPVVSFGYR
;
A
#
# COMPACT_ATOMS: atom_id res chain seq x y z
N MET A 1 -41.38 0.69 88.16
CA MET A 1 -40.63 1.75 87.46
C MET A 1 -39.58 1.08 86.58
N VAL A 2 -39.85 0.92 85.29
CA VAL A 2 -38.93 0.29 84.32
C VAL A 2 -38.67 1.31 83.21
N ASN A 3 -37.41 1.71 83.08
CA ASN A 3 -36.94 2.75 82.16
C ASN A 3 -36.92 2.24 80.72
N GLY A 4 -37.74 2.84 79.86
CA GLY A 4 -37.72 2.62 78.41
C GLY A 4 -36.56 3.38 77.77
N LYS A 5 -35.62 2.64 77.17
CA LYS A 5 -34.47 3.20 76.45
C LYS A 5 -34.87 3.40 74.98
N MET A 6 -35.15 4.64 74.62
CA MET A 6 -35.50 5.04 73.25
C MET A 6 -34.23 5.08 72.38
N VAL A 7 -34.18 4.25 71.34
CA VAL A 7 -33.08 4.20 70.38
C VAL A 7 -33.39 5.16 69.23
N MET A 8 -32.60 6.22 69.11
CA MET A 8 -32.64 7.17 67.99
C MET A 8 -32.00 6.54 66.74
N MET A 9 -32.82 6.37 65.70
CA MET A 9 -32.40 5.89 64.39
C MET A 9 -31.83 7.08 63.60
N LYS A 10 -30.52 7.08 63.33
CA LYS A 10 -29.87 8.07 62.46
C LYS A 10 -30.17 7.73 60.99
N SER A 11 -30.90 8.60 60.31
CA SER A 11 -31.06 8.59 58.86
C SER A 11 -29.77 9.09 58.19
N PHE A 12 -29.14 8.24 57.39
CA PHE A 12 -28.03 8.61 56.51
C PHE A 12 -28.58 9.12 55.17
N ASN A 13 -28.49 10.43 54.94
CA ASN A 13 -28.67 11.02 53.61
C ASN A 13 -27.38 10.86 52.81
N LEU A 14 -27.42 10.03 51.77
CA LEU A 14 -26.35 9.85 50.80
C LEU A 14 -26.69 10.62 49.52
N SER A 15 -26.63 11.96 49.57
CA SER A 15 -26.62 12.78 48.35
C SER A 15 -25.18 12.91 47.86
N LYS A 16 -24.71 11.92 47.09
CA LYS A 16 -23.47 12.06 46.33
C LYS A 16 -23.76 12.99 45.15
N GLU A 17 -23.39 14.26 45.27
CA GLU A 17 -23.33 15.17 44.14
C GLU A 17 -22.30 14.62 43.13
N TYR A 18 -22.77 13.88 42.13
CA TYR A 18 -21.97 13.57 40.96
C TYR A 18 -21.84 14.86 40.14
N SER A 19 -20.75 15.58 40.36
CA SER A 19 -20.35 16.73 39.54
C SER A 19 -20.31 16.30 38.07
N GLY A 20 -21.24 16.83 37.26
CA GLY A 20 -21.40 16.47 35.84
C GLY A 20 -20.12 16.60 35.02
N HIS A 21 -19.16 17.41 35.49
CA HIS A 21 -17.85 17.57 34.87
C HIS A 21 -17.00 16.28 34.89
N LYS A 22 -17.17 15.39 35.86
CA LYS A 22 -16.49 14.09 35.88
C LYS A 22 -17.05 13.14 34.82
N LEU A 23 -18.35 13.19 34.58
CA LEU A 23 -19.04 12.38 33.58
C LEU A 23 -18.65 12.82 32.16
N VAL A 24 -18.55 14.14 31.92
CA VAL A 24 -18.09 14.70 30.63
C VAL A 24 -16.65 14.26 30.31
N LYS A 25 -15.74 14.29 31.29
CA LYS A 25 -14.35 13.85 31.08
C LYS A 25 -14.24 12.36 30.73
N VAL A 26 -15.03 11.51 31.38
CA VAL A 26 -15.08 10.08 31.07
C VAL A 26 -15.61 9.87 29.65
N PHE A 27 -16.65 10.59 29.25
CA PHE A 27 -17.21 10.49 27.90
C PHE A 27 -16.21 10.92 26.81
N LEU A 28 -15.44 11.98 27.06
CA LEU A 28 -14.47 12.53 26.11
C LEU A 28 -13.24 11.61 25.94
N VAL A 29 -12.77 10.99 27.04
CA VAL A 29 -11.72 9.97 26.99
C VAL A 29 -12.23 8.71 26.27
N LEU A 30 -13.47 8.29 26.54
CA LEU A 30 -14.06 7.12 25.88
C LEU A 30 -14.24 7.36 24.37
N SER A 31 -14.67 8.56 23.93
CA SER A 31 -14.77 8.89 22.50
C SER A 31 -13.42 8.93 21.79
N LEU A 32 -12.36 9.35 22.47
CA LEU A 32 -11.00 9.34 21.92
C LEU A 32 -10.45 7.92 21.78
N LEU A 33 -10.77 7.02 22.71
CA LEU A 33 -10.36 5.62 22.66
C LEU A 33 -11.14 4.81 21.60
N LEU A 34 -12.40 5.17 21.33
CA LEU A 34 -13.23 4.49 20.33
C LEU A 34 -12.90 4.89 18.88
N ASN A 35 -12.29 6.07 18.65
CA ASN A 35 -11.78 6.48 17.34
C ASN A 35 -10.45 5.81 16.94
N GLY A 36 -9.87 4.97 17.80
CA GLY A 36 -8.64 4.23 17.52
C GLY A 36 -8.84 2.93 16.72
N PHE A 37 -10.09 2.50 16.50
CA PHE A 37 -10.37 1.35 15.63
C PHE A 37 -10.40 1.79 14.17
N VAL A 38 -9.23 2.11 13.64
CA VAL A 38 -9.03 2.04 12.19
C VAL A 38 -9.23 0.58 11.83
N SER A 39 -10.30 0.27 11.11
CA SER A 39 -10.50 -1.06 10.54
C SER A 39 -9.25 -1.42 9.76
N ALA A 40 -8.47 -2.38 10.27
CA ALA A 40 -7.52 -3.07 9.43
C ALA A 40 -8.34 -3.72 8.32
N ALA A 41 -8.25 -3.18 7.10
CA ALA A 41 -8.81 -3.82 5.93
C ALA A 41 -8.32 -5.26 5.94
N GLN A 42 -9.25 -6.22 5.94
CA GLN A 42 -8.90 -7.63 5.80
C GLN A 42 -8.83 -7.93 4.32
N ALA A 43 -7.74 -8.56 3.87
CA ALA A 43 -7.67 -9.10 2.53
C ALA A 43 -8.81 -10.10 2.33
N ARG A 44 -9.58 -9.93 1.26
CA ARG A 44 -10.61 -10.89 0.86
C ARG A 44 -9.94 -12.23 0.54
N THR A 45 -10.52 -13.33 1.00
CA THR A 45 -10.01 -14.70 0.79
C THR A 45 -10.45 -15.33 -0.52
N ASP A 46 -11.17 -14.57 -1.34
CA ASP A 46 -11.74 -15.08 -2.58
C ASP A 46 -10.63 -15.14 -3.65
N GLU A 47 -10.52 -16.28 -4.33
CA GLU A 47 -9.57 -16.47 -5.44
C GLU A 47 -9.80 -15.40 -6.52
N PRO A 48 -8.76 -14.66 -6.96
CA PRO A 48 -8.91 -13.59 -7.93
C PRO A 48 -9.54 -14.08 -9.24
N PRO A 49 -10.46 -13.32 -9.86
CA PRO A 49 -10.99 -13.65 -11.18
C PRO A 49 -10.04 -13.21 -12.31
N GLU A 50 -8.72 -13.28 -12.12
CA GLU A 50 -7.75 -13.01 -13.17
C GLU A 50 -7.08 -14.30 -13.67
N GLU A 51 -6.94 -14.39 -14.98
CA GLU A 51 -6.42 -15.53 -15.72
C GLU A 51 -4.98 -15.84 -15.25
N TYR A 52 -4.82 -16.90 -14.44
CA TYR A 52 -3.52 -17.53 -14.19
C TYR A 52 -2.86 -17.85 -15.55
N ARG A 53 -1.96 -16.98 -16.02
CA ARG A 53 -1.10 -17.23 -17.18
C ARG A 53 0.14 -18.06 -16.80
N GLY A 54 0.02 -18.89 -15.76
CA GLY A 54 1.11 -19.69 -15.23
C GLY A 54 1.27 -21.03 -15.95
N GLU A 55 1.27 -21.03 -17.28
CA GLU A 55 2.00 -22.06 -18.02
C GLU A 55 2.87 -21.38 -19.07
N PRO A 56 4.18 -21.70 -19.13
CA PRO A 56 5.04 -21.20 -20.19
C PRO A 56 4.47 -21.65 -21.54
N VAL A 57 4.20 -20.70 -22.43
CA VAL A 57 3.88 -21.02 -23.82
C VAL A 57 5.13 -21.62 -24.44
N LEU A 58 5.10 -22.93 -24.68
CA LEU A 58 6.10 -23.60 -25.51
C LEU A 58 6.01 -23.01 -26.93
N LEU A 59 6.88 -22.06 -27.23
CA LEU A 59 7.12 -21.66 -28.60
C LEU A 59 7.74 -22.88 -29.31
N SER A 60 7.12 -23.30 -30.41
CA SER A 60 7.66 -24.36 -31.26
C SER A 60 9.12 -24.03 -31.60
N GLU A 61 10.00 -25.03 -31.42
CA GLU A 61 11.46 -25.00 -31.61
C GLU A 61 12.33 -24.68 -30.37
N GLY A 62 12.02 -25.28 -29.21
CA GLY A 62 13.03 -25.59 -28.19
C GLY A 62 13.72 -24.39 -27.50
N SER A 63 13.24 -23.18 -27.76
CA SER A 63 13.59 -21.96 -27.05
C SER A 63 12.57 -21.77 -25.93
N VAL A 64 13.02 -21.85 -24.67
CA VAL A 64 12.27 -21.31 -23.53
C VAL A 64 12.32 -19.78 -23.65
N GLY A 65 11.50 -19.23 -24.53
CA GLY A 65 11.26 -17.79 -24.62
C GLY A 65 10.18 -17.45 -23.61
N ASN A 66 10.56 -16.80 -22.52
CA ASN A 66 9.58 -16.24 -21.59
C ASN A 66 8.92 -15.04 -22.28
N VAL A 67 7.79 -15.26 -22.97
CA VAL A 67 6.87 -14.19 -23.41
C VAL A 67 5.82 -13.90 -22.34
N GLY A 68 6.04 -14.42 -21.12
CA GLY A 68 5.35 -13.95 -19.94
C GLY A 68 5.88 -12.58 -19.58
N ILE A 69 5.03 -11.57 -19.71
CA ILE A 69 5.24 -10.29 -19.03
C ILE A 69 4.99 -10.62 -17.55
N GLN A 70 6.01 -11.10 -16.85
CA GLN A 70 6.01 -11.27 -15.40
C GLN A 70 6.42 -9.93 -14.79
N GLU A 71 5.48 -8.99 -14.75
CA GLU A 71 5.49 -8.02 -13.67
C GLU A 71 4.92 -8.80 -12.47
N GLU A 72 5.74 -9.07 -11.45
CA GLU A 72 5.48 -10.02 -10.36
C GLU A 72 4.40 -9.55 -9.37
N SER A 73 3.28 -9.02 -9.86
CA SER A 73 2.06 -8.95 -9.06
C SER A 73 1.52 -10.34 -8.71
N PHE A 74 2.14 -11.42 -9.22
CA PHE A 74 1.76 -12.83 -9.01
C PHE A 74 0.28 -13.13 -9.35
N GLY A 75 -0.40 -12.25 -10.12
CA GLY A 75 -1.83 -12.36 -10.35
C GLY A 75 -2.68 -12.21 -9.07
N ILE A 76 -2.17 -11.49 -8.06
CA ILE A 76 -2.87 -11.29 -6.78
C ILE A 76 -3.84 -10.11 -6.81
N ALA A 77 -3.88 -9.35 -7.91
CA ALA A 77 -4.89 -8.32 -8.11
C ALA A 77 -6.26 -8.99 -8.28
N TRP A 78 -7.26 -8.51 -7.57
CA TRP A 78 -8.63 -9.05 -7.60
C TRP A 78 -9.70 -7.97 -7.76
N ALA A 79 -9.30 -6.72 -8.02
CA ALA A 79 -10.23 -5.62 -8.23
C ALA A 79 -11.17 -5.90 -9.41
N ASP A 80 -12.42 -5.41 -9.29
CA ASP A 80 -13.38 -5.42 -10.39
C ASP A 80 -13.09 -4.23 -11.33
N PRO A 81 -12.70 -4.46 -12.59
CA PRO A 81 -12.43 -3.37 -13.54
C PRO A 81 -13.67 -2.55 -13.90
N ASN A 82 -14.88 -3.07 -13.63
CA ASN A 82 -16.14 -2.37 -13.86
C ASN A 82 -16.81 -1.89 -12.56
N GLY A 83 -16.17 -2.13 -11.40
CA GLY A 83 -16.68 -1.77 -10.09
C GLY A 83 -16.51 -0.29 -9.75
N GLU A 84 -17.04 0.10 -8.59
CA GLU A 84 -16.67 1.39 -7.99
C GLU A 84 -15.19 1.37 -7.61
N HIS A 85 -14.49 2.48 -7.86
CA HIS A 85 -13.08 2.62 -7.53
C HIS A 85 -12.80 3.97 -6.87
N SER A 86 -11.86 3.97 -5.93
CA SER A 86 -11.41 5.18 -5.26
C SER A 86 -10.60 6.08 -6.21
N THR A 87 -10.45 7.34 -5.82
CA THR A 87 -9.57 8.30 -6.49
C THR A 87 -8.51 8.77 -5.51
N TYR A 88 -7.26 8.80 -5.98
CA TYR A 88 -6.10 9.10 -5.15
C TYR A 88 -5.33 10.31 -5.70
N ALA A 89 -4.63 11.02 -4.81
CA ALA A 89 -3.67 12.03 -5.23
C ALA A 89 -2.51 11.39 -5.99
N TRP A 90 -1.70 12.18 -6.70
CA TRP A 90 -0.45 11.69 -7.29
C TRP A 90 0.55 11.28 -6.21
N PRO A 91 1.35 10.21 -6.40
CA PRO A 91 2.29 9.71 -5.39
C PRO A 91 3.38 10.72 -5.03
N PHE A 92 3.66 11.67 -5.92
CA PHE A 92 4.56 12.81 -5.71
C PHE A 92 4.19 13.96 -6.66
N THR A 93 4.80 15.13 -6.46
CA THR A 93 4.71 16.24 -7.41
C THR A 93 5.69 16.01 -8.55
N PHE A 94 5.19 16.01 -9.79
CA PHE A 94 6.00 15.82 -10.99
C PHE A 94 6.09 17.12 -11.81
N VAL A 95 7.14 17.21 -12.62
CA VAL A 95 7.42 18.31 -13.54
C VAL A 95 6.72 18.08 -14.88
N GLN A 96 6.75 16.86 -15.38
CA GLN A 96 6.19 16.50 -16.67
C GLN A 96 5.78 15.02 -16.71
N MET A 97 4.74 14.70 -17.49
CA MET A 97 4.47 13.32 -17.89
C MET A 97 5.51 12.84 -18.92
N GLY A 98 6.05 11.65 -18.70
CA GLY A 98 6.94 10.94 -19.62
C GLY A 98 6.15 10.04 -20.57
N HIS A 99 6.51 8.75 -20.59
CA HIS A 99 5.71 7.73 -21.28
C HIS A 99 4.35 7.53 -20.60
N ALA A 100 3.32 7.27 -21.40
CA ALA A 100 2.01 6.79 -20.96
C ALA A 100 1.72 5.40 -21.55
N ILE A 101 0.63 4.75 -21.15
CA ILE A 101 0.34 3.34 -21.50
C ILE A 101 0.28 3.08 -23.01
N GLN A 102 -0.13 4.07 -23.81
CA GLN A 102 -0.11 3.98 -25.28
C GLN A 102 1.27 4.22 -25.92
N SER A 103 2.32 4.43 -25.13
CA SER A 103 3.66 4.73 -25.66
C SER A 103 4.30 3.46 -26.19
N TYR A 104 4.84 3.54 -27.40
CA TYR A 104 5.68 2.51 -27.97
C TYR A 104 7.16 2.82 -27.67
N GLN A 105 7.86 1.86 -27.08
CA GLN A 105 9.28 1.98 -26.73
C GLN A 105 10.10 1.00 -27.56
N ASN A 106 11.21 1.49 -28.10
CA ASN A 106 12.22 0.65 -28.72
C ASN A 106 13.62 1.21 -28.43
N TYR A 107 14.22 0.72 -27.34
CA TYR A 107 15.57 1.10 -26.93
C TYR A 107 16.67 0.29 -27.63
N SER A 108 16.33 -0.63 -28.54
CA SER A 108 17.31 -1.37 -29.34
C SER A 108 17.31 -0.93 -30.80
N SER A 109 18.21 -1.51 -31.59
CA SER A 109 18.28 -1.27 -33.04
C SER A 109 17.23 -2.03 -33.86
N GLY A 110 16.45 -2.93 -33.27
CA GLY A 110 15.48 -3.78 -33.96
C GLY A 110 14.12 -3.81 -33.26
N THR A 111 13.10 -4.43 -33.86
CA THR A 111 11.74 -4.47 -33.29
C THR A 111 11.53 -5.60 -32.28
N SER A 112 12.49 -6.53 -32.14
CA SER A 112 12.36 -7.72 -31.28
C SER A 112 12.34 -7.41 -29.79
N SER A 113 12.79 -6.22 -29.37
CA SER A 113 12.75 -5.75 -27.99
C SER A 113 11.79 -4.57 -27.81
N ALA A 114 10.96 -4.30 -28.81
CA ALA A 114 10.05 -3.18 -28.76
C ALA A 114 8.75 -3.59 -28.09
N TYR A 115 8.18 -2.71 -27.26
CA TYR A 115 7.02 -3.00 -26.44
C TYR A 115 6.16 -1.76 -26.23
N PHE A 116 4.91 -1.97 -25.83
CA PHE A 116 4.07 -0.90 -25.32
C PHE A 116 4.35 -0.70 -23.84
N HIS A 117 4.42 0.54 -23.39
CA HIS A 117 4.66 0.86 -21.99
C HIS A 117 3.51 0.39 -21.10
N HIS A 118 3.79 -0.28 -19.98
CA HIS A 118 2.77 -0.78 -19.06
C HIS A 118 2.59 0.13 -17.85
N GLY A 119 2.06 1.34 -18.10
CA GLY A 119 1.79 2.31 -17.04
C GLY A 119 2.09 3.73 -17.48
N ILE A 120 2.49 4.56 -16.51
CA ILE A 120 2.83 5.97 -16.73
C ILE A 120 4.18 6.29 -16.08
N ASP A 121 5.01 7.04 -16.80
CA ASP A 121 6.22 7.65 -16.27
C ASP A 121 5.92 9.10 -15.88
N MET A 122 6.39 9.49 -14.71
CA MET A 122 6.27 10.84 -14.19
C MET A 122 7.67 11.37 -13.89
N ILE A 123 8.05 12.45 -14.57
CA ILE A 123 9.38 13.05 -14.44
C ILE A 123 9.39 13.99 -13.24
N ALA A 124 10.31 13.77 -12.31
CA ALA A 124 10.53 14.62 -11.13
C ALA A 124 12.02 14.66 -10.77
N PRO A 125 12.47 15.62 -9.95
CA PRO A 125 13.86 15.67 -9.50
C PRO A 125 14.30 14.38 -8.81
N ASN A 126 15.56 13.98 -9.02
CA ASN A 126 16.19 12.89 -8.27
C ASN A 126 16.00 13.05 -6.76
N GLY A 127 15.74 11.95 -6.05
CA GLY A 127 15.50 11.96 -4.61
C GLY A 127 14.13 12.51 -4.19
N THR A 128 13.20 12.70 -5.13
CA THR A 128 11.82 13.05 -4.78
C THR A 128 11.18 11.89 -4.03
N GLU A 129 10.63 12.17 -2.85
CA GLU A 129 9.92 11.18 -2.03
C GLU A 129 8.67 10.66 -2.75
N VAL A 130 8.50 9.35 -2.74
CA VAL A 130 7.35 8.64 -3.32
C VAL A 130 6.47 8.10 -2.19
N TYR A 131 5.17 8.29 -2.34
CA TYR A 131 4.18 7.85 -1.35
C TYR A 131 3.15 6.92 -1.97
N THR A 132 2.83 5.83 -1.25
CA THR A 132 1.60 5.08 -1.56
C THR A 132 0.39 5.86 -1.09
N ARG A 133 -0.57 6.10 -1.99
CA ARG A 133 -1.72 6.98 -1.72
C ARG A 133 -2.94 6.21 -1.24
N SER A 134 -3.08 4.96 -1.69
CA SER A 134 -4.09 4.03 -1.22
C SER A 134 -3.72 3.40 0.13
N GLY A 135 -2.42 3.19 0.39
CA GLY A 135 -2.00 2.25 1.43
C GLY A 135 -2.39 0.81 1.06
N GLY A 136 -2.23 -0.12 1.98
CA GLY A 136 -2.50 -1.53 1.73
C GLY A 136 -1.34 -2.43 2.13
N GLN A 137 -1.31 -3.64 1.58
CA GLN A 137 -0.25 -4.61 1.86
C GLN A 137 0.96 -4.36 0.97
N VAL A 138 2.16 -4.35 1.54
CA VAL A 138 3.42 -4.37 0.78
C VAL A 138 3.62 -5.79 0.26
N VAL A 139 3.37 -5.99 -1.03
CA VAL A 139 3.32 -7.32 -1.67
C VAL A 139 4.55 -7.62 -2.52
N ASN A 140 5.33 -6.61 -2.90
CA ASN A 140 6.62 -6.84 -3.56
C ASN A 140 7.66 -5.78 -3.17
N ILE A 141 8.92 -6.21 -3.07
CA ILE A 141 10.11 -5.36 -3.09
C ILE A 141 11.18 -6.13 -3.88
N GLU A 142 11.49 -5.67 -5.08
CA GLU A 142 12.29 -6.46 -6.01
C GLU A 142 13.23 -5.60 -6.85
N ASN A 143 14.33 -6.22 -7.27
CA ASN A 143 15.15 -5.75 -8.38
C ASN A 143 14.79 -6.53 -9.66
N TYR A 144 13.75 -6.07 -10.37
CA TYR A 144 13.17 -6.76 -11.53
C TYR A 144 14.11 -6.79 -12.76
N GLN A 145 15.22 -6.05 -12.71
CA GLN A 145 16.39 -6.30 -13.55
C GLN A 145 17.60 -6.59 -12.67
N SER A 146 17.83 -7.87 -12.40
CA SER A 146 18.84 -8.35 -11.45
C SER A 146 20.22 -7.70 -11.65
N GLY A 147 20.74 -7.11 -10.57
CA GLY A 147 22.04 -6.43 -10.52
C GLY A 147 22.04 -5.00 -11.04
N ASN A 148 20.89 -4.44 -11.44
CA ASN A 148 20.80 -3.07 -11.93
C ASN A 148 20.08 -2.16 -10.93
N ASP A 149 20.83 -1.23 -10.32
CA ASP A 149 20.32 -0.35 -9.27
C ASP A 149 19.20 0.61 -9.71
N LEU A 150 18.96 0.76 -11.03
CA LEU A 150 17.89 1.61 -11.56
C LEU A 150 16.51 0.93 -11.59
N TYR A 151 16.44 -0.38 -11.39
CA TYR A 151 15.24 -1.19 -11.65
C TYR A 151 14.77 -1.85 -10.37
N TRP A 152 14.51 -1.03 -9.36
CA TRP A 152 13.88 -1.43 -8.11
C TRP A 152 12.41 -1.03 -8.09
N GLU A 153 11.60 -1.91 -7.52
CA GLU A 153 10.15 -1.79 -7.40
C GLU A 153 9.72 -1.90 -5.93
N VAL A 154 8.66 -1.17 -5.58
CA VAL A 154 7.79 -1.48 -4.44
C VAL A 154 6.37 -1.64 -4.97
N ALA A 155 5.66 -2.70 -4.57
CA ALA A 155 4.25 -2.92 -4.95
C ALA A 155 3.32 -2.95 -3.73
N ILE A 156 2.15 -2.34 -3.87
CA ILE A 156 1.11 -2.25 -2.84
C ILE A 156 -0.21 -2.85 -3.36
N LEU A 157 -0.72 -3.88 -2.68
CA LEU A 157 -2.09 -4.38 -2.88
C LEU A 157 -3.04 -3.59 -1.97
N ASP A 158 -3.95 -2.82 -2.55
CA ASP A 158 -4.90 -2.02 -1.78
C ASP A 158 -6.15 -2.80 -1.36
N ALA A 159 -7.02 -2.14 -0.58
CA ALA A 159 -8.23 -2.74 -0.06
C ALA A 159 -9.34 -2.94 -1.11
N GLU A 160 -9.21 -2.37 -2.31
CA GLU A 160 -10.12 -2.56 -3.43
C GLU A 160 -9.65 -3.68 -4.37
N GLY A 161 -8.45 -4.21 -4.12
CA GLY A 161 -7.87 -5.33 -4.86
C GLY A 161 -6.97 -4.90 -6.02
N TYR A 162 -6.61 -3.62 -6.12
CA TYR A 162 -5.66 -3.13 -7.12
C TYR A 162 -4.23 -3.28 -6.62
N VAL A 163 -3.32 -3.67 -7.52
CA VAL A 163 -1.88 -3.66 -7.27
C VAL A 163 -1.26 -2.41 -7.89
N TRP A 164 -0.69 -1.55 -7.04
CA TRP A 164 0.03 -0.36 -7.44
C TRP A 164 1.52 -0.65 -7.44
N GLN A 165 2.16 -0.59 -8.60
CA GLN A 165 3.60 -0.80 -8.75
C GLN A 165 4.32 0.53 -8.92
N TYR A 166 5.40 0.70 -8.17
CA TYR A 166 6.23 1.90 -8.18
C TYR A 166 7.63 1.50 -8.63
N HIS A 167 7.96 1.78 -9.89
CA HIS A 167 9.26 1.47 -10.48
C HIS A 167 10.26 2.62 -10.31
N HIS A 168 11.54 2.31 -10.54
CA HIS A 168 12.64 3.26 -10.48
C HIS A 168 12.81 3.94 -9.11
N ILE A 169 12.60 3.16 -8.04
CA ILE A 169 12.83 3.58 -6.66
C ILE A 169 14.32 3.39 -6.32
N ASP A 170 14.96 4.32 -5.63
CA ASP A 170 16.31 4.09 -5.10
C ASP A 170 16.22 3.04 -3.98
N ARG A 171 16.83 1.88 -4.21
CA ARG A 171 16.93 0.78 -3.24
C ARG A 171 17.28 1.24 -1.82
N ASN A 172 18.24 2.15 -1.69
CA ASN A 172 18.78 2.53 -0.39
C ASN A 172 17.88 3.54 0.34
N SER A 173 16.91 4.12 -0.35
CA SER A 173 15.90 5.02 0.21
C SER A 173 14.66 4.29 0.72
N ILE A 174 14.45 3.02 0.33
CA ILE A 174 13.29 2.23 0.75
C ILE A 174 13.30 2.10 2.28
N PRO A 175 12.29 2.66 3.00
CA PRO A 175 12.32 2.67 4.44
C PRO A 175 12.28 1.26 5.04
N GLN A 176 12.97 1.06 6.17
CA GLN A 176 12.99 -0.22 6.87
C GLN A 176 11.57 -0.73 7.21
N ILE A 177 10.62 0.18 7.45
CA ILE A 177 9.22 -0.20 7.68
C ILE A 177 8.62 -0.94 6.48
N ILE A 178 8.95 -0.56 5.24
CA ILE A 178 8.47 -1.22 4.03
C ILE A 178 9.04 -2.64 3.94
N HIS A 179 10.34 -2.82 4.20
CA HIS A 179 10.95 -4.15 4.28
C HIS A 179 10.32 -5.03 5.36
N THR A 180 10.05 -4.47 6.55
CA THR A 180 9.37 -5.19 7.62
C THR A 180 7.97 -5.62 7.20
N ARG A 181 7.19 -4.73 6.58
CA ARG A 181 5.85 -5.05 6.10
C ARG A 181 5.86 -6.11 5.00
N PHE A 182 6.79 -6.03 4.06
CA PHE A 182 6.94 -7.09 3.06
C PHE A 182 7.29 -8.45 3.69
N ALA A 183 8.15 -8.47 4.72
CA ALA A 183 8.44 -9.71 5.45
C ALA A 183 7.22 -10.26 6.20
N GLU A 184 6.38 -9.40 6.79
CA GLU A 184 5.11 -9.78 7.41
C GLU A 184 4.12 -10.36 6.40
N TRP A 185 4.00 -9.74 5.21
CA TRP A 185 3.16 -10.26 4.12
C TRP A 185 3.65 -11.64 3.67
N LYS A 186 4.95 -11.82 3.43
CA LYS A 186 5.51 -13.13 3.07
C LYS A 186 5.25 -14.21 4.14
N ALA A 187 5.26 -13.83 5.42
CA ALA A 187 4.97 -14.74 6.51
C ALA A 187 3.47 -15.08 6.61
N ASN A 188 2.58 -14.15 6.28
CA ASN A 188 1.14 -14.34 6.31
C ASN A 188 0.42 -13.41 5.31
N PRO A 189 0.26 -13.84 4.03
CA PRO A 189 -0.31 -12.99 2.99
C PRO A 189 -1.74 -12.54 3.28
N ALA A 190 -2.51 -13.31 4.04
CA ALA A 190 -3.90 -12.98 4.36
C ALA A 190 -4.05 -11.78 5.31
N THR A 191 -3.06 -11.52 6.18
CA THR A 191 -3.21 -10.49 7.25
C THR A 191 -1.96 -9.67 7.55
N GLY A 192 -0.81 -9.98 6.95
CA GLY A 192 0.46 -9.28 7.18
C GLY A 192 0.71 -8.13 6.21
N GLY A 193 1.63 -7.24 6.59
CA GLY A 193 2.27 -6.30 5.67
C GLY A 193 1.55 -5.00 5.36
N TYR A 194 0.59 -4.60 6.18
CA TYR A 194 -0.17 -3.36 5.96
C TYR A 194 0.63 -2.09 6.26
N VAL A 195 0.46 -1.09 5.39
CA VAL A 195 0.85 0.31 5.60
C VAL A 195 -0.37 1.23 5.43
N PRO A 196 -0.46 2.34 6.18
CA PRO A 196 -1.54 3.31 5.98
C PRO A 196 -1.39 4.07 4.65
N PRO A 197 -2.46 4.70 4.16
CA PRO A 197 -2.38 5.70 3.09
C PRO A 197 -1.33 6.78 3.41
N ASN A 198 -0.72 7.34 2.36
CA ASN A 198 0.34 8.35 2.43
C ASN A 198 1.60 7.89 3.18
N THR A 199 1.90 6.60 3.13
CA THR A 199 3.19 6.09 3.63
C THR A 199 4.28 6.33 2.60
N HIS A 200 5.43 6.86 3.03
CA HIS A 200 6.64 6.98 2.22
C HIS A 200 7.19 5.59 1.89
N ILE A 201 7.44 5.32 0.61
CA ILE A 201 7.87 4.00 0.12
C ILE A 201 9.31 3.98 -0.44
N GLY A 202 9.94 5.15 -0.50
CA GLY A 202 11.26 5.36 -1.09
C GLY A 202 11.28 6.63 -1.90
N ASP A 203 12.40 6.87 -2.56
CA ASP A 203 12.67 8.06 -3.35
C ASP A 203 12.93 7.67 -4.80
N ILE A 204 12.71 8.59 -5.73
CA ILE A 204 13.04 8.39 -7.14
C ILE A 204 14.56 8.26 -7.31
N VAL A 205 15.00 7.20 -8.01
CA VAL A 205 16.41 6.97 -8.34
C VAL A 205 16.92 7.99 -9.37
N TYR A 206 18.22 8.30 -9.31
CA TYR A 206 18.86 9.13 -10.32
C TYR A 206 18.91 8.40 -11.67
N TRP A 207 18.26 8.97 -12.69
CA TRP A 207 18.27 8.40 -14.04
C TRP A 207 19.46 8.94 -14.85
N PRO A 208 20.43 8.10 -15.28
CA PRO A 208 21.68 8.59 -15.85
C PRO A 208 21.59 9.04 -17.32
N VAL A 209 20.46 8.75 -18.00
CA VAL A 209 20.27 9.01 -19.43
C VAL A 209 19.38 10.23 -19.62
N VAL A 210 19.75 11.12 -20.55
CA VAL A 210 18.87 12.23 -20.90
C VAL A 210 17.63 11.69 -21.60
N SER A 211 16.47 11.89 -20.98
CA SER A 211 15.16 11.51 -21.52
C SER A 211 14.22 12.70 -21.43
N PHE A 212 13.44 12.95 -22.48
CA PHE A 212 12.46 14.05 -22.50
C PHE A 212 13.02 15.44 -22.19
N GLY A 213 14.33 15.65 -22.36
CA GLY A 213 15.00 16.91 -22.01
C GLY A 213 15.45 17.04 -20.55
N TYR A 214 15.30 15.98 -19.74
CA TYR A 214 15.67 15.94 -18.32
C TYR A 214 16.76 14.90 -18.04
N ARG A 215 17.43 15.05 -16.90
CA ARG A 215 18.28 14.05 -16.24
C ARG A 215 17.79 13.90 -14.81
#